data_AF-A0A921RN09-F1
#
_entry.id   AF-A0A921RN09-F1
#
_cell.length_a   1.000
_cell.length_b   1.000
_cell.length_c   1.000
_cell.angle_alpha   90.00
_cell.angle_beta   90.00
_cell.angle_gamma   90.00
#
_symmetry.space_group_name_H-M   'P 1'
#
loop_
_entity.id
_entity.type
_entity.pdbx_description
1 polymer ?
#
loop_
_entity_poly.entity_id
_entity_poly.type
_entity_poly.pdbx_seq_one_letter_code
_entity_poly.pdbx_strand_id
1 'polypeptide(L)'
;MIRLPHVVVGYWWRRKCIYFGQSQGYLHCITKEKVFNSHEKGHKLSIWVLLDYEAQEWVLKDTVSSLQLFGEKCHRNILVNSEVADIHLDCNVIFFFSPCEHKFIAYDMDSKKVSVFATSKCISRLKVGRYVPHFSESPAPLK
;
A
#
# COMPACT_ATOMS: atom_id res chain seq x y z
N MET A 1 -0.73 -22.31 -8.01
CA MET A 1 -1.68 -21.22 -7.68
C MET A 1 -1.24 -20.61 -6.37
N ILE A 2 -1.04 -19.28 -6.31
CA ILE A 2 -0.60 -18.60 -5.07
C ILE A 2 -1.79 -18.47 -4.11
N ARG A 3 -1.62 -18.91 -2.87
CA ARG A 3 -2.61 -18.75 -1.78
C ARG A 3 -2.41 -17.37 -1.16
N LEU A 4 -3.49 -16.70 -0.76
CA LEU A 4 -3.39 -15.42 -0.05
C LEU A 4 -2.91 -15.63 1.41
N PRO A 5 -2.26 -14.62 2.04
CA PRO A 5 -1.90 -14.66 3.45
C PRO A 5 -3.14 -15.02 4.29
N HIS A 6 -2.94 -15.90 5.28
CA HIS A 6 -4.01 -16.59 6.00
C HIS A 6 -5.15 -15.63 6.40
N VAL A 7 -6.28 -15.74 5.72
CA VAL A 7 -7.52 -15.06 6.09
C VAL A 7 -8.20 -16.00 7.06
N VAL A 8 -8.29 -15.64 8.35
CA VAL A 8 -9.00 -16.46 9.35
C VAL A 8 -10.40 -16.77 8.82
N VAL A 9 -10.66 -18.06 8.62
CA VAL A 9 -11.92 -18.59 8.08
C VAL A 9 -13.03 -18.20 9.06
N GLY A 10 -13.97 -17.35 8.60
CA GLY A 10 -15.11 -16.90 9.42
C GLY A 10 -15.54 -15.45 9.19
N TYR A 11 -14.70 -14.61 8.58
CA TYR A 11 -15.01 -13.18 8.36
C TYR A 11 -14.66 -12.70 6.96
N TRP A 12 -15.13 -13.40 5.94
CA TRP A 12 -14.86 -13.12 4.51
C TRP A 12 -15.26 -11.69 4.07
N TRP A 13 -16.11 -10.99 4.83
CA TRP A 13 -16.47 -9.59 4.60
C TRP A 13 -15.52 -8.57 5.28
N ARG A 14 -14.65 -8.98 6.21
CA ARG A 14 -13.82 -8.05 7.00
C ARG A 14 -12.49 -7.70 6.35
N ARG A 15 -11.79 -8.66 5.75
CA ARG A 15 -10.46 -8.48 5.15
C ARG A 15 -10.49 -8.76 3.63
N LYS A 16 -10.01 -7.82 2.81
CA LYS A 16 -9.92 -7.94 1.35
C LYS A 16 -8.49 -7.70 0.88
N CYS A 17 -7.99 -8.52 -0.05
CA CYS A 17 -6.78 -8.16 -0.83
C CYS A 17 -7.15 -7.01 -1.77
N ILE A 18 -6.33 -5.96 -1.79
CA ILE A 18 -6.58 -4.75 -2.60
C ILE A 18 -5.45 -4.45 -3.58
N TYR A 19 -4.28 -5.09 -3.46
CA TYR A 19 -3.14 -4.83 -4.33
C TYR A 19 -2.13 -5.98 -4.30
N PHE A 20 -1.51 -6.24 -5.45
CA PHE A 20 -0.30 -7.05 -5.59
C PHE A 20 0.76 -6.26 -6.36
N GLY A 21 2.00 -6.34 -5.91
CA GLY A 21 3.14 -5.71 -6.58
C GLY A 21 4.44 -6.41 -6.23
N GLN A 22 5.49 -6.15 -7.01
CA GLN A 22 6.83 -6.65 -6.70
C GLN A 22 7.68 -5.51 -6.14
N SER A 23 8.45 -5.82 -5.10
CA SER A 23 9.42 -4.92 -4.50
C SER A 23 10.55 -5.76 -3.93
N GLN A 24 11.79 -5.33 -4.15
CA GLN A 24 13.01 -5.94 -3.65
C GLN A 24 13.13 -7.43 -4.03
N GLY A 25 12.61 -7.81 -5.20
CA GLY A 25 12.59 -9.19 -5.68
C GLY A 25 11.48 -10.08 -5.10
N TYR A 26 10.63 -9.57 -4.20
CA TYR A 26 9.56 -10.35 -3.58
C TYR A 26 8.17 -9.87 -4.00
N LEU A 27 7.23 -10.82 -4.10
CA LEU A 27 5.82 -10.51 -4.28
C LEU A 27 5.24 -9.98 -2.96
N HIS A 28 4.62 -8.81 -3.04
CA HIS A 28 3.92 -8.17 -1.95
C HIS A 28 2.41 -8.19 -2.18
N CYS A 29 1.66 -8.33 -1.09
CA CYS A 29 0.20 -8.29 -1.07
C CYS A 29 -0.25 -7.28 -0.03
N ILE A 30 -1.15 -6.37 -0.39
CA ILE A 30 -1.76 -5.45 0.56
C ILE A 30 -3.19 -5.90 0.81
N THR A 31 -3.47 -6.16 2.07
CA THR A 31 -4.81 -6.49 2.55
C THR A 31 -5.37 -5.34 3.36
N LYS A 32 -6.68 -5.20 3.31
CA LYS A 32 -7.43 -4.17 4.02
C LYS A 32 -8.47 -4.83 4.89
N GLU A 33 -8.46 -4.49 6.17
CA GLU A 33 -9.44 -4.96 7.15
C GLU A 33 -10.27 -3.81 7.71
N LYS A 34 -11.59 -3.96 7.81
CA LYS A 34 -12.45 -2.98 8.50
C LYS A 34 -12.37 -3.19 10.02
N VAL A 35 -11.98 -2.14 10.73
CA VAL A 35 -11.87 -2.14 12.19
C VAL A 35 -13.08 -1.41 12.77
N PHE A 36 -13.78 -2.07 13.69
CA PHE A 36 -14.96 -1.53 14.38
C PHE A 36 -14.68 -1.52 15.89
N ASN A 37 -13.97 -0.50 16.37
CA ASN A 37 -13.74 -0.30 17.80
C ASN A 37 -14.61 0.86 18.28
N SER A 38 -14.92 0.90 19.59
CA SER A 38 -15.79 1.92 20.19
C SER A 38 -15.31 3.37 19.98
N HIS A 39 -14.01 3.55 19.73
CA HIS A 39 -13.37 4.85 19.53
C HIS A 39 -12.88 5.11 18.10
N GLU A 40 -12.82 4.10 17.22
CA GLU A 40 -12.24 4.24 15.88
C GLU A 40 -13.06 3.47 14.83
N LYS A 41 -13.52 4.21 13.82
CA LYS A 41 -14.13 3.65 12.60
C LYS A 41 -13.18 3.87 11.45
N GLY A 42 -12.51 2.82 11.01
CA GLY A 42 -11.55 2.95 9.93
C GLY A 42 -11.20 1.62 9.30
N HIS A 43 -10.06 1.61 8.63
CA HIS A 43 -9.50 0.37 8.15
C HIS A 43 -8.02 0.28 8.51
N LYS A 44 -7.58 -0.95 8.70
CA LYS A 44 -6.18 -1.32 8.85
C LYS A 44 -5.70 -1.91 7.53
N LEU A 45 -4.59 -1.39 7.02
CA LEU A 45 -3.86 -2.01 5.93
C LEU A 45 -2.78 -2.92 6.52
N SER A 46 -2.60 -4.09 5.93
CA SER A 46 -1.56 -5.05 6.28
C SER A 46 -0.81 -5.41 5.01
N ILE A 47 0.49 -5.19 5.04
CA ILE A 47 1.41 -5.40 3.93
C ILE A 47 2.15 -6.70 4.19
N TRP A 48 1.97 -7.64 3.28
CA TRP A 48 2.52 -8.99 3.36
C TRP A 48 3.56 -9.17 2.27
N VAL A 49 4.59 -9.95 2.57
CA VAL A 49 5.62 -10.39 1.62
C VAL A 49 5.59 -11.91 1.53
N LEU A 50 5.60 -12.44 0.30
CA LEU A 50 5.73 -13.87 0.04
C LEU A 50 7.23 -14.20 -0.01
N LEU A 51 7.74 -14.85 1.03
CA LEU A 51 9.16 -15.20 1.13
C LEU A 51 9.48 -16.52 0.46
N ASP A 52 8.62 -17.52 0.67
CA ASP A 52 8.76 -18.85 0.08
C ASP A 52 7.56 -19.16 -0.81
N TYR A 53 7.81 -19.28 -2.12
CA TYR A 53 6.79 -19.59 -3.11
C TYR A 53 6.35 -21.07 -3.08
N GLU A 54 7.22 -21.99 -2.68
CA GLU A 54 6.88 -23.42 -2.59
C GLU A 54 6.05 -23.68 -1.34
N ALA A 55 6.49 -23.15 -0.19
CA ALA A 55 5.77 -23.25 1.07
C ALA A 55 4.54 -22.33 1.15
N GLN A 56 4.40 -21.37 0.22
CA GLN A 56 3.35 -20.34 0.23
C GLN A 56 3.39 -19.50 1.53
N GLU A 57 4.60 -19.19 2.00
CA GLU A 57 4.82 -18.51 3.26
C GLU A 57 4.72 -16.99 3.12
N TRP A 58 3.64 -16.44 3.66
CA TRP A 58 3.44 -15.01 3.76
C TRP A 58 3.84 -14.48 5.13
N VAL A 59 4.71 -13.47 5.16
CA VAL A 59 5.12 -12.77 6.37
C VAL A 59 4.53 -11.37 6.40
N LEU A 60 4.02 -10.95 7.55
CA LEU A 60 3.52 -9.58 7.75
C LEU A 60 4.72 -8.63 7.84
N LYS A 61 4.90 -7.78 6.83
CA LYS A 61 5.98 -6.79 6.76
C LYS A 61 5.61 -5.51 7.51
N ASP A 62 4.38 -5.05 7.37
CA ASP A 62 3.93 -3.83 8.04
C ASP A 62 2.41 -3.73 8.20
N THR A 63 1.97 -2.85 9.11
CA THR A 63 0.58 -2.44 9.22
C THR A 63 0.44 -0.95 9.45
N VAL A 64 -0.54 -0.34 8.78
CA VAL A 64 -0.81 1.09 8.89
C VAL A 64 -2.31 1.35 8.92
N SER A 65 -2.75 2.31 9.73
CA SER A 65 -4.16 2.68 9.81
C SER A 65 -4.51 3.68 8.71
N SER A 66 -5.78 3.66 8.31
CA SER A 66 -6.32 4.68 7.40
C SER A 66 -6.20 6.09 7.96
N LEU A 67 -6.26 6.23 9.29
CA LEU A 67 -6.10 7.48 9.99
C LEU A 67 -4.66 8.01 9.85
N GLN A 68 -3.67 7.14 9.98
CA GLN A 68 -2.26 7.52 9.82
C GLN A 68 -1.94 7.92 8.37
N LEU A 69 -2.51 7.23 7.38
CA LEU A 69 -2.27 7.54 5.96
C LEU A 69 -2.97 8.82 5.50
N PHE A 70 -4.23 9.02 5.88
CA PHE A 70 -5.09 10.03 5.28
C PHE A 70 -5.56 11.12 6.25
N GLY A 71 -5.24 11.01 7.54
CA GLY A 71 -5.71 11.93 8.57
C GLY A 71 -7.20 11.81 8.91
N GLU A 72 -7.62 12.54 9.94
CA GLU A 72 -8.99 12.51 10.48
C GLU A 72 -10.04 13.05 9.50
N LYS A 73 -9.66 14.02 8.66
CA LYS A 73 -10.57 14.63 7.68
C LYS A 73 -11.09 13.61 6.66
N CYS A 74 -10.39 12.49 6.50
CA CYS A 74 -10.69 11.45 5.53
C CYS A 74 -11.35 10.19 6.14
N HIS A 75 -11.79 10.24 7.41
CA HIS A 75 -12.05 9.03 8.21
C HIS A 75 -13.32 8.23 7.85
N ARG A 76 -14.33 8.81 7.17
CA ARG A 76 -15.68 8.20 7.19
C ARG A 76 -16.00 7.13 6.16
N ASN A 77 -15.41 7.10 4.97
CA ASN A 77 -15.75 6.10 3.93
C ASN A 77 -14.64 5.88 2.86
N ILE A 78 -13.44 6.40 3.09
CA ILE A 78 -12.56 6.78 1.98
C ILE A 78 -11.74 5.63 1.43
N LEU A 79 -11.35 4.66 2.25
CA LEU A 79 -10.65 3.49 1.72
C LEU A 79 -11.51 2.60 0.82
N VAL A 80 -12.83 2.79 0.73
CA VAL A 80 -13.61 2.14 -0.33
C VAL A 80 -13.14 2.63 -1.71
N ASN A 81 -12.54 3.83 -1.78
CA ASN A 81 -12.08 4.49 -3.01
C ASN A 81 -10.58 4.87 -3.02
N SER A 82 -9.84 4.78 -1.90
CA SER A 82 -8.39 4.98 -1.92
C SER A 82 -7.70 3.74 -2.47
N GLU A 83 -7.09 3.90 -3.63
CA GLU A 83 -6.38 2.84 -4.33
C GLU A 83 -4.88 2.93 -4.00
N VAL A 84 -4.27 1.76 -3.77
CA VAL A 84 -2.82 1.65 -3.79
C VAL A 84 -2.39 1.93 -5.22
N ALA A 85 -1.57 2.96 -5.41
CA ALA A 85 -1.06 3.31 -6.73
C ALA A 85 0.08 2.37 -7.12
N ASP A 86 1.07 2.19 -6.24
CA ASP A 86 2.18 1.28 -6.47
C ASP A 86 3.00 1.01 -5.20
N ILE A 87 3.89 0.02 -5.27
CA ILE A 87 5.00 -0.16 -4.32
C ILE A 87 6.32 0.17 -5.03
N HIS A 88 7.22 0.87 -4.34
CA HIS A 88 8.53 1.19 -4.90
C HIS A 88 9.34 -0.09 -5.14
N LEU A 89 9.99 -0.19 -6.30
CA LEU A 89 10.68 -1.41 -6.73
C LEU A 89 11.84 -1.79 -5.80
N ASP A 90 12.61 -0.81 -5.32
CA ASP A 90 13.84 -1.09 -4.54
C ASP A 90 13.75 -0.71 -3.05
N CYS A 91 12.67 -0.06 -2.64
CA CYS A 91 12.57 0.57 -1.32
C CYS A 91 11.25 0.22 -0.66
N ASN A 92 11.21 0.37 0.67
CA ASN A 92 10.06 0.09 1.50
C ASN A 92 9.02 1.23 1.47
N VAL A 93 8.67 1.72 0.28
CA VAL A 93 7.75 2.85 0.08
C VAL A 93 6.52 2.41 -0.70
N ILE A 94 5.35 2.80 -0.22
CA ILE A 94 4.06 2.55 -0.89
C ILE A 94 3.41 3.87 -1.27
N PHE A 95 2.94 3.96 -2.50
CA PHE A 95 2.24 5.12 -3.01
C PHE A 95 0.73 4.90 -2.95
N PHE A 96 0.01 5.86 -2.39
CA PHE A 96 -1.44 5.86 -2.35
C PHE A 96 -2.00 7.12 -2.98
N PHE A 97 -3.19 6.99 -3.57
CA PHE A 97 -4.01 8.14 -3.90
C PHE A 97 -5.02 8.41 -2.77
N SER A 98 -5.11 9.66 -2.35
CA SER A 98 -6.09 10.16 -1.38
C SER A 98 -7.21 10.92 -2.11
N PRO A 99 -8.40 10.32 -2.31
CA PRO A 99 -9.49 10.96 -3.06
C PRO A 99 -10.09 12.18 -2.35
N CYS A 100 -10.09 12.22 -1.01
CA CYS A 100 -10.60 13.38 -0.26
C CYS A 100 -9.76 14.63 -0.48
N GLU A 101 -8.44 14.47 -0.45
CA GLU A 101 -7.52 15.59 -0.50
C GLU A 101 -6.97 15.85 -1.91
N HIS A 102 -7.27 14.96 -2.86
CA HIS A 102 -6.72 15.00 -4.22
C HIS A 102 -5.18 15.00 -4.22
N LYS A 103 -4.59 14.17 -3.36
CA LYS A 103 -3.13 14.07 -3.16
C LYS A 103 -2.62 12.66 -3.40
N PHE A 104 -1.37 12.58 -3.86
CA PHE A 104 -0.59 11.37 -3.78
C PHE A 104 0.28 11.41 -2.54
N ILE A 105 0.23 10.32 -1.78
CA ILE A 105 1.00 10.15 -0.56
C ILE A 105 1.97 8.99 -0.72
N ALA A 106 3.16 9.15 -0.18
CA ALA A 106 4.15 8.10 -0.04
C ALA A 106 4.21 7.71 1.45
N TYR A 107 4.04 6.44 1.72
CA TYR A 107 4.25 5.85 3.04
C TYR A 107 5.57 5.10 3.05
N ASP A 108 6.51 5.58 3.85
CA ASP A 108 7.77 4.93 4.12
C ASP A 108 7.58 3.96 5.30
N MET A 109 7.70 2.66 5.04
CA MET A 109 7.51 1.61 6.04
C MET A 109 8.68 1.54 7.03
N ASP A 110 9.88 2.02 6.68
CA ASP A 110 11.04 2.00 7.56
C ASP A 110 10.91 3.12 8.61
N SER A 111 10.59 4.33 8.16
CA SER A 111 10.43 5.49 9.05
C SER A 111 9.02 5.64 9.63
N LYS A 112 8.04 4.87 9.13
CA LYS A 112 6.59 4.98 9.41
C LYS A 112 6.00 6.36 9.08
N LYS A 113 6.68 7.14 8.24
CA LYS A 113 6.26 8.49 7.87
C LYS A 113 5.41 8.49 6.61
N VAL A 114 4.46 9.42 6.59
CA VAL A 114 3.64 9.73 5.42
C VAL A 114 4.07 11.09 4.89
N SER A 115 4.32 11.17 3.60
CA SER A 115 4.65 12.42 2.91
C SER A 115 3.74 12.62 1.70
N VAL A 116 3.44 13.87 1.39
CA VAL A 116 2.72 14.24 0.16
C VAL A 116 3.78 14.55 -0.89
N PHE A 117 3.74 13.86 -2.02
CA PHE A 117 4.70 14.10 -3.11
C PHE A 117 4.05 14.70 -4.36
N ALA A 118 2.72 14.62 -4.50
CA ALA A 118 1.99 15.31 -5.55
C ALA A 118 0.58 15.72 -5.10
N THR A 119 0.07 16.81 -5.69
CA THR A 119 -1.32 17.24 -5.56
C THR A 119 -1.88 17.49 -6.95
N SER A 120 -3.13 17.11 -7.22
CA SER A 120 -3.73 17.39 -8.52
C SER A 120 -5.24 17.54 -8.46
N LYS A 121 -5.72 18.68 -8.95
CA LYS A 121 -7.16 18.95 -9.14
C LYS A 121 -7.76 18.19 -10.34
N CYS A 122 -6.93 17.67 -11.24
CA CYS A 122 -7.36 17.13 -12.53
C CYS A 122 -7.13 15.62 -12.69
N ILE A 123 -6.61 14.93 -11.68
CA ILE A 123 -6.42 13.48 -11.76
C ILE A 123 -7.74 12.78 -11.45
N SER A 124 -8.40 12.31 -12.51
CA SER A 124 -9.49 11.34 -12.40
C SER A 124 -8.92 9.92 -12.26
N ARG A 125 -9.68 9.05 -11.58
CA ARG A 125 -9.33 7.70 -11.09
C ARG A 125 -8.61 6.75 -12.07
N LEU A 126 -8.56 7.04 -13.37
CA LEU A 126 -8.35 6.04 -14.43
C LEU A 126 -6.97 6.09 -15.12
N LYS A 127 -6.03 6.93 -14.68
CA LYS A 127 -4.77 7.17 -15.42
C LYS A 127 -3.50 7.23 -14.57
N VAL A 128 -3.47 6.54 -13.43
CA VAL A 128 -2.19 6.36 -12.72
C VAL A 128 -1.51 5.14 -13.31
N GLY A 129 -0.63 5.37 -14.28
CA GLY A 129 0.30 4.34 -14.74
C GLY A 129 1.25 3.98 -13.59
N ARG A 130 1.72 2.72 -13.58
CA ARG A 130 2.78 2.29 -12.64
C ARG A 130 3.98 3.22 -12.78
N TYR A 131 4.43 3.78 -11.68
CA TYR A 131 5.65 4.59 -11.68
C TYR A 131 6.81 3.61 -11.85
N VAL A 132 7.45 3.63 -13.02
CA VAL A 132 8.70 2.91 -13.27
C VAL A 132 9.82 3.93 -13.09
N PRO A 133 10.48 3.99 -11.91
CA PRO A 133 11.63 4.86 -11.73
C PRO A 133 12.71 4.47 -12.74
N HIS A 134 13.07 5.40 -13.62
CA HIS A 134 14.19 5.24 -14.54
C HIS A 134 15.48 5.62 -13.77
N PHE A 135 16.14 4.64 -13.18
CA PHE A 135 17.49 4.84 -12.66
C PHE A 135 18.46 4.83 -13.84
N SER A 136 18.86 6.02 -14.30
CA SER A 136 20.04 6.14 -15.17
C SER A 136 21.26 5.73 -14.34
N GLU A 137 21.91 4.62 -14.72
CA GLU A 137 23.20 4.24 -14.15
C GLU A 137 24.16 5.42 -14.24
N SER A 138 24.72 5.86 -13.11
CA SER A 138 25.84 6.80 -13.12
C SER A 138 26.99 6.14 -13.89
N PRO A 139 27.64 6.82 -14.85
CA PRO A 139 28.82 6.26 -15.49
C PRO A 139 29.86 5.92 -14.41
N ALA A 140 30.42 4.71 -14.49
CA ALA A 140 31.48 4.27 -13.61
C ALA A 140 32.65 5.26 -13.63
N PRO A 141 33.32 5.53 -12.50
CA PRO A 141 34.50 6.40 -12.50
C PRO A 141 35.56 5.79 -13.43
N LEU A 142 36.05 6.62 -14.35
CA LEU A 142 37.16 6.28 -15.25
C LEU A 142 38.35 5.81 -14.40
N LYS A 143 38.85 4.61 -14.72
CA LYS A 143 40.12 4.08 -14.21
C LYS A 143 41.29 4.81 -14.85
#